data_AF-A0A383EUN8-F1
#
_entry.id   AF-A0A383EUN8-F1
#
_cell.length_a   1.000
_cell.length_b   1.000
_cell.length_c   1.000
_cell.angle_alpha   90.00
_cell.angle_beta   90.00
_cell.angle_gamma   90.00
#
_symmetry.space_group_name_H-M   'P 1'
#
loop_
_entity.id
_entity.type
_entity.pdbx_description
1 polymer ?
#
loop_
_entity_poly.entity_id
_entity_poly.type
_entity_poly.pdbx_seq_one_letter_code
_entity_poly.pdbx_strand_id
1 'polypeptide(L)' 'MTLAKSFRVQWLASVYGAIVSILLIFLFARLLGPETFGKYNYLLTLASLYAIIQDGGFRTLIFRELTSPTFKKLK' A
#
# COMPACT_ATOMS: atom_id res chain seq x y z
N MET A 1 -15.06 10.81 15.31
CA MET A 1 -13.95 9.85 15.44
C MET A 1 -12.79 10.59 16.08
N THR A 2 -12.30 10.16 17.25
CA THR A 2 -11.15 10.80 17.89
C THR A 2 -9.89 10.52 17.06
N LEU A 3 -9.07 11.55 16.82
CA LEU A 3 -7.86 11.48 16.00
C LEU A 3 -6.95 10.31 16.42
N ALA A 4 -6.85 10.07 17.73
CA ALA A 4 -6.12 8.95 18.32
C ALA A 4 -6.62 7.57 17.87
N LYS A 5 -7.94 7.40 17.66
CA LYS A 5 -8.51 6.14 17.17
C LYS A 5 -8.15 5.92 15.71
N SER A 6 -8.25 6.94 14.87
CA SER A 6 -7.89 6.85 13.44
C SER A 6 -6.40 6.55 13.25
N PHE A 7 -5.54 7.20 14.04
CA PHE A 7 -4.10 6.95 13.99
C PHE A 7 -3.74 5.51 14.39
N ARG A 8 -4.34 4.98 15.48
CA ARG A 8 -4.13 3.59 15.89
C ARG A 8 -4.56 2.59 14.83
N VAL A 9 -5.72 2.81 14.21
CA VAL A 9 -6.25 1.93 13.15
C VAL A 9 -5.35 1.97 11.92
N GLN A 10 -4.90 3.15 11.50
CA GLN A 10 -3.95 3.29 10.39
C GLN A 10 -2.64 2.56 10.68
N TRP A 11 -2.11 2.69 11.88
CA TRP A 11 -0.87 2.02 12.28
C TRP A 11 -1.02 0.48 12.26
N LEU A 12 -2.13 -0.03 12.81
CA LEU A 12 -2.44 -1.47 12.77
C LEU A 12 -2.56 -1.99 11.33
N ALA A 13 -3.21 -1.23 10.45
CA ALA A 13 -3.32 -1.59 9.04
C ALA A 13 -1.95 -1.66 8.35
N SER A 14 -1.06 -0.69 8.63
CA SER A 14 0.30 -0.68 8.10
C SER A 14 1.12 -1.88 8.59
N VAL A 15 1.05 -2.18 9.90
CA VAL A 15 1.76 -3.34 10.48
C VAL A 15 1.26 -4.65 9.90
N TYR A 16 -0.06 -4.81 9.77
CA TYR A 16 -0.66 -5.99 9.15
C TYR A 16 -0.17 -6.16 7.71
N GLY A 17 -0.19 -5.10 6.91
CA GLY A 17 0.31 -5.13 5.54
C GLY A 17 1.79 -5.52 5.47
N ALA A 18 2.62 -4.99 6.37
CA ALA A 18 4.04 -5.33 6.43
C ALA A 18 4.27 -6.81 6.77
N ILE A 19 3.57 -7.33 7.78
CA ILE A 19 3.68 -8.74 8.20
C ILE A 19 3.28 -9.67 7.05
N VAL A 20 2.14 -9.42 6.41
CA VAL A 20 1.67 -10.24 5.29
C VAL A 20 2.67 -10.20 4.13
N SER A 21 3.20 -9.01 3.80
CA SER A 21 4.19 -8.85 2.73
C SER A 21 5.46 -9.65 3.01
N ILE A 22 5.97 -9.59 4.24
CA ILE A 22 7.14 -10.35 4.67
C ILE A 22 6.87 -11.86 4.52
N LEU A 23 5.76 -12.35 5.07
CA LEU A 23 5.40 -13.77 5.00
C LEU A 23 5.32 -14.28 3.55
N LEU A 24 4.74 -13.49 2.63
CA LEU A 24 4.66 -13.82 1.22
C LEU A 24 6.03 -13.85 0.55
N ILE A 25 6.90 -12.89 0.85
CA ILE A 25 8.27 -12.84 0.32
C ILE A 25 9.03 -14.11 0.75
N PHE A 26 8.97 -14.48 2.04
CA PHE A 26 9.59 -15.71 2.53
C PHE A 26 9.02 -16.97 1.88
N LEU A 27 7.70 -17.04 1.75
CA LEU A 27 7.02 -18.16 1.10
C LEU A 27 7.47 -18.30 -0.36
N PHE A 28 7.51 -17.22 -1.13
CA PHE A 28 7.94 -17.24 -2.52
C PHE A 28 9.43 -17.55 -2.68
N ALA A 29 10.28 -17.04 -1.79
CA ALA A 29 11.68 -17.41 -1.76
C ALA A 29 11.85 -18.93 -1.55
N ARG A 30 11.03 -19.52 -0.67
CA ARG A 30 11.07 -20.96 -0.39
C ARG A 30 10.55 -21.82 -1.54
N LEU A 31 9.48 -21.39 -2.20
CA LEU A 31 8.81 -22.15 -3.27
C LEU A 31 9.53 -22.04 -4.63
N LEU A 32 10.04 -20.86 -4.97
CA LEU A 32 10.61 -20.59 -6.30
C LEU A 32 12.10 -20.93 -6.41
N GLY A 33 12.79 -21.02 -5.28
CA GLY A 33 14.25 -21.15 -5.25
C GLY A 33 14.98 -19.85 -5.62
N PRO A 34 16.30 -19.77 -5.41
CA PRO A 34 17.05 -18.50 -5.44
C PRO A 34 17.06 -17.82 -6.81
N GLU A 35 17.23 -18.56 -7.90
CA GLU A 35 17.31 -17.99 -9.25
C GLU A 35 15.98 -17.40 -9.73
N THR A 36 14.90 -18.17 -9.62
CA THR A 36 13.55 -17.74 -10.04
C THR A 36 13.03 -16.65 -9.13
N PHE A 37 13.28 -16.74 -7.81
CA PHE A 37 12.94 -15.69 -6.86
C PHE A 37 13.66 -14.37 -7.19
N GLY A 38 14.93 -14.42 -7.59
CA GLY A 38 15.67 -13.23 -8.04
C GLY A 38 15.00 -12.52 -9.21
N LYS A 39 14.62 -13.28 -10.26
CA LYS A 39 13.87 -12.74 -11.42
C LYS A 39 12.51 -12.18 -11.02
N TYR A 40 11.78 -12.89 -10.16
CA TYR A 40 10.51 -12.43 -9.61
C TYR A 40 10.66 -11.10 -8.86
N ASN A 41 11.66 -10.98 -8.00
CA ASN A 41 11.87 -9.80 -7.17
C ASN A 41 12.31 -8.58 -8.01
N TYR A 42 13.08 -8.82 -9.06
CA TYR A 42 13.42 -7.78 -10.05
C TYR A 42 12.16 -7.21 -10.73
N LEU A 43 11.28 -8.08 -11.25
CA LEU A 43 10.01 -7.68 -11.83
C LEU A 43 9.08 -7.00 -10.82
N LEU A 44 9.01 -7.52 -9.59
CA LEU A 44 8.22 -6.94 -8.51
C LEU A 44 8.68 -5.52 -8.17
N THR A 45 9.99 -5.28 -8.17
CA THR A 45 10.57 -3.95 -7.93
C THR A 45 10.17 -2.97 -9.04
N LEU A 46 10.29 -3.38 -10.31
CA LEU A 46 9.86 -2.56 -11.45
C LEU A 46 8.36 -2.25 -11.41
N ALA A 47 7.53 -3.26 -11.12
CA ALA A 47 6.09 -3.08 -10.98
C ALA A 47 5.74 -2.14 -9.83
N SER A 48 6.47 -2.21 -8.71
CA SER A 48 6.27 -1.34 -7.56
C SER A 48 6.62 0.12 -7.88
N LEU A 49 7.72 0.36 -8.60
CA LEU A 49 8.09 1.70 -9.08
C LEU A 49 7.03 2.26 -10.02
N TYR A 50 6.56 1.44 -10.97
CA TYR A 50 5.48 1.82 -11.88
C TYR A 50 4.19 2.18 -11.12
N ALA A 51 3.81 1.40 -10.11
CA ALA A 51 2.64 1.66 -9.29
C ALA A 51 2.72 3.00 -8.53
N ILE A 52 3.91 3.36 -8.01
CA ILE A 52 4.13 4.66 -7.36
C ILE A 52 3.94 5.82 -8.35
N ILE A 53 4.50 5.69 -9.56
CA ILE A 53 4.36 6.70 -10.61
C ILE A 53 2.89 6.82 -11.04
N GLN A 54 2.20 5.69 -11.21
CA GLN A 54 0.78 5.65 -11.58
C GLN A 54 -0.11 6.28 -10.51
N ASP A 55 0.15 6.00 -9.22
CA ASP A 55 -0.61 6.61 -8.13
C ASP A 55 -0.42 8.12 -8.12
N GLY A 56 0.80 8.62 -8.39
CA GLY A 56 1.05 10.04 -8.68
C GLY A 56 0.55 11.04 -7.62
N GLY A 57 0.24 10.58 -6.42
CA GLY A 57 -0.41 11.38 -5.36
C GLY A 57 -1.93 11.55 -5.50
N PHE A 58 -2.58 10.92 -6.49
CA PHE A 58 -4.04 10.99 -6.70
C PHE A 58 -4.83 10.56 -5.46
N ARG A 59 -4.37 9.54 -4.75
CA ARG A 59 -5.02 9.09 -3.51
C ARG A 59 -5.18 10.22 -2.48
N THR A 60 -4.18 11.09 -2.35
CA THR A 60 -4.22 12.25 -1.47
C THR A 60 -5.19 13.31 -1.97
N LEU A 61 -5.20 13.57 -3.28
CA LEU A 61 -6.10 14.55 -3.90
C LEU A 61 -7.57 14.14 -3.77
N ILE A 62 -7.88 12.87 -4.03
CA ILE A 62 -9.23 12.32 -3.89
C ILE A 62 -9.68 12.37 -2.43
N PHE A 63 -8.83 11.97 -1.49
CA PHE A 63 -9.17 12.03 -0.06
C PHE A 63 -9.44 13.47 0.42
N ARG A 64 -8.63 14.43 -0.05
CA ARG A 64 -8.84 15.85 0.22
C ARG A 64 -10.19 16.34 -0.34
N GLU A 65 -10.55 15.94 -1.55
CA GLU A 65 -11.82 16.33 -2.17
C GLU A 65 -13.02 15.74 -1.43
N LEU A 66 -12.95 14.45 -1.07
CA LEU A 66 -14.02 13.75 -0.33
C LEU A 66 -14.27 14.32 1.07
N THR A 67 -13.23 14.89 1.70
CA THR A 67 -13.32 15.50 3.02
C THR A 67 -13.59 17.01 2.95
N SER A 68 -13.68 17.57 1.74
CA SER A 68 -13.93 19.00 1.55
C SER A 68 -15.36 19.38 1.97
N PRO A 69 -15.55 20.56 2.57
CA PRO A 69 -16.90 21.06 2.92
C PRO A 69 -17.76 21.31 1.66
N THR A 70 -17.14 21.55 0.50
CA THR A 70 -17.81 21.74 -0.78
C THR A 70 -18.50 20.45 -1.24
N PHE A 71 -17.81 19.30 -1.15
CA PHE A 71 -18.38 18.00 -1.49
C PHE A 71 -19.56 17.64 -0.57
N LYS A 72 -19.48 18.00 0.72
CA LYS A 72 -20.57 17.80 1.69
C LYS A 72 -21.82 18.64 1.40
N LYS A 73 -21.69 19.75 0.67
CA LYS A 73 -22.82 20.59 0.23
C LYS A 73 -23.53 20.07 -1.03
N LEU A 74 -22.82 19.26 -1.82
CA LEU A 74 -23.32 18.64 -3.06
C LEU A 74 -23.99 17.28 -2.83
N LYS A 75 -23.91 16.74 -1.60
CA LYS A 75 -24.42 15.43 -1.20
C LYS A 75 -25.60 15.58 -0.25
#